data_AF-A0A2V7FP36-F1
#
_entry.id   AF-A0A2V7FP36-F1
#
_cell.length_a   1.000
_cell.length_b   1.000
_cell.length_c   1.000
_cell.angle_alpha   90.00
_cell.angle_beta   90.00
_cell.angle_gamma   90.00
#
_symmetry.space_group_name_H-M   'P 1'
#
loop_
_entity.id
_entity.type
_entity.pdbx_description
1 polymer ?
#
loop_
_entity_poly.entity_id
_entity_poly.type
_entity_poly.pdbx_seq_one_letter_code
_entity_poly.pdbx_strand_id
1 'polypeptide(L)'
;AYSDEILHAARLSPLRLTSQVSAEESDRLFHAIRSTLQTWINRLQAETGDAFPEKVTAFRSGMAVHGRFRQPCPVCGSPVQRIRYAANEVNYCPTCQTGGRLLADRALSRLLREDWPRTLEEWEEQIGRSRA
;
A
#
# COMPACT_ATOMS: atom_id res chain seq x y z
N ALA A 1 -7.04 1.53 5.34
CA ALA A 1 -5.98 1.27 6.33
C ALA A 1 -5.52 -0.18 6.29
N TYR A 2 -6.19 -1.09 7.00
CA TYR A 2 -5.71 -2.48 7.11
C TYR A 2 -5.71 -3.27 5.80
N SER A 3 -6.60 -2.95 4.85
CA SER A 3 -6.56 -3.52 3.50
C SER A 3 -5.18 -3.37 2.84
N ASP A 4 -4.61 -2.18 2.89
CA ASP A 4 -3.33 -1.85 2.27
C ASP A 4 -2.21 -2.66 2.94
N GLU A 5 -2.23 -2.70 4.28
CA GLU A 5 -1.27 -3.43 5.10
C GLU A 5 -1.31 -4.94 4.86
N ILE A 6 -2.53 -5.51 4.80
CA ILE A 6 -2.77 -6.93 4.55
C ILE A 6 -2.27 -7.31 3.16
N LEU A 7 -2.62 -6.53 2.13
CA LEU A 7 -2.22 -6.81 0.76
C LEU A 7 -0.70 -6.66 0.57
N HIS A 8 -0.08 -5.70 1.26
CA HIS A 8 1.38 -5.59 1.31
C HIS A 8 2.03 -6.82 1.96
N ALA A 9 1.52 -7.25 3.13
CA ALA A 9 2.01 -8.44 3.81
C ALA A 9 1.82 -9.72 2.97
N ALA A 10 0.72 -9.83 2.22
CA ALA A 10 0.44 -10.94 1.31
C ALA A 10 1.22 -10.88 -0.02
N ARG A 11 1.93 -9.76 -0.28
CA ARG A 11 2.58 -9.44 -1.57
C ARG A 11 1.61 -9.52 -2.75
N LEU A 12 0.38 -9.05 -2.55
CA LEU A 12 -0.68 -9.10 -3.56
C LEU A 12 -0.98 -7.69 -4.08
N SER A 13 -1.16 -7.56 -5.40
CA SER A 13 -1.62 -6.31 -6.00
C SER A 13 -3.00 -5.93 -5.48
N PRO A 14 -3.25 -4.65 -5.13
CA PRO A 14 -4.57 -4.18 -4.74
C PRO A 14 -5.60 -4.21 -5.88
N LEU A 15 -5.17 -4.40 -7.13
CA LEU A 15 -6.04 -4.55 -8.30
C LEU A 15 -6.07 -6.00 -8.84
N ARG A 16 -5.53 -6.98 -8.10
CA ARG A 16 -5.65 -8.39 -8.48
C ARG A 16 -7.13 -8.79 -8.45
N LEU A 17 -7.64 -9.32 -9.56
CA LEU A 17 -9.00 -9.84 -9.60
C LEU A 17 -9.08 -11.10 -8.75
N THR A 18 -10.14 -11.24 -7.96
CA THR A 18 -10.37 -12.42 -7.09
C THR A 18 -10.37 -13.72 -7.88
N SER A 19 -10.91 -13.71 -9.10
CA SER A 19 -10.88 -14.85 -10.03
C SER A 19 -9.48 -15.25 -10.52
N GLN A 20 -8.47 -14.41 -10.31
CA GLN A 20 -7.08 -14.64 -10.68
C GLN A 20 -6.19 -14.93 -9.46
N VAL A 21 -6.75 -15.02 -8.26
CA VAL A 21 -6.00 -15.39 -7.06
C VAL A 21 -5.81 -16.90 -7.04
N SER A 22 -4.56 -17.36 -7.07
CA SER A 22 -4.25 -18.80 -6.97
C SER A 22 -4.57 -19.34 -5.57
N ALA A 23 -4.61 -20.67 -5.41
CA ALA A 23 -4.82 -21.28 -4.10
C ALA A 23 -3.73 -20.87 -3.10
N GLU A 24 -2.46 -20.82 -3.55
CA GLU A 24 -1.31 -20.39 -2.75
C GLU A 24 -1.37 -18.90 -2.41
N GLU A 25 -1.82 -18.05 -3.35
CA GLU A 25 -2.05 -16.63 -3.08
C GLU A 25 -3.18 -16.42 -2.06
N SER A 26 -4.23 -17.22 -2.13
CA SER A 26 -5.36 -17.19 -1.20
C SER A 26 -4.94 -17.60 0.21
N ASP A 27 -4.13 -18.66 0.33
CA ASP A 27 -3.62 -19.13 1.62
C ASP A 27 -2.68 -18.10 2.28
N ARG A 28 -1.75 -17.52 1.49
CA ARG A 28 -0.93 -16.39 1.98
C ARG A 28 -1.78 -15.20 2.41
N LEU A 29 -2.82 -14.85 1.65
CA LEU A 29 -3.71 -13.75 1.99
C LEU A 29 -4.46 -14.04 3.29
N PHE A 30 -4.94 -15.26 3.50
CA PHE A 30 -5.59 -15.68 4.75
C PHE A 30 -4.66 -15.50 5.96
N HIS A 31 -3.42 -15.98 5.86
CA HIS A 31 -2.43 -15.81 6.92
C HIS A 31 -2.09 -14.33 7.16
N ALA A 32 -1.91 -13.55 6.10
CA ALA A 32 -1.61 -12.12 6.17
C ALA A 32 -2.75 -11.31 6.82
N ILE A 33 -4.01 -11.65 6.54
CA ILE A 33 -5.18 -11.04 7.20
C ILE A 33 -5.07 -11.25 8.70
N ARG A 34 -4.92 -12.50 9.13
CA ARG A 34 -4.91 -12.86 10.55
C ARG A 34 -3.74 -12.24 11.29
N SER A 35 -2.53 -12.36 10.75
CA SER A 35 -1.32 -11.85 11.40
C SER A 35 -1.32 -10.32 11.50
N THR A 36 -1.76 -9.63 10.44
CA THR A 36 -1.81 -8.16 10.42
C THR A 36 -2.84 -7.65 11.42
N LEU A 37 -4.06 -8.20 11.41
CA LEU A 37 -5.09 -7.80 12.36
C LEU A 37 -4.68 -8.10 13.79
N GLN A 38 -4.13 -9.29 14.09
CA GLN A 38 -3.67 -9.62 15.43
C GLN A 38 -2.55 -8.69 15.90
N THR A 39 -1.60 -8.36 15.03
CA THR A 39 -0.51 -7.41 15.34
C THR A 39 -1.07 -6.06 15.76
N TRP A 40 -2.03 -5.53 15.00
CA TRP A 40 -2.63 -4.23 15.31
C TRP A 40 -3.54 -4.28 16.53
N ILE A 41 -4.31 -5.36 16.73
CA ILE A 41 -5.10 -5.55 17.94
C ILE A 41 -4.18 -5.51 19.17
N ASN A 42 -3.09 -6.28 19.17
CA ASN A 42 -2.16 -6.33 20.29
C ASN A 42 -1.52 -4.97 20.56
N ARG A 43 -1.09 -4.26 19.50
CA ARG A 43 -0.53 -2.90 19.64
C ARG A 43 -1.53 -1.93 20.24
N LEU A 44 -2.77 -1.94 19.74
CA LEU A 44 -3.80 -1.02 20.22
C LEU A 44 -4.21 -1.33 21.66
N GLN A 45 -4.28 -2.60 22.05
CA GLN A 45 -4.52 -3.00 23.44
C GLN A 45 -3.38 -2.52 24.35
N ALA A 46 -2.12 -2.70 23.92
CA ALA A 46 -0.96 -2.23 24.68
C ALA A 46 -0.90 -0.69 24.80
N GLU A 47 -1.23 0.03 23.72
CA GLU A 47 -1.29 1.51 23.70
C GLU A 47 -2.42 2.05 24.56
N THR A 48 -3.57 1.37 24.59
CA THR A 48 -4.77 1.83 25.31
C THR A 48 -4.74 1.42 26.79
N GLY A 49 -4.13 0.28 27.11
CA GLY A 49 -4.21 -0.32 28.45
C GLY A 49 -5.65 -0.61 28.85
N ASP A 50 -6.00 -0.26 30.09
CA ASP A 50 -7.35 -0.45 30.64
C ASP A 50 -8.33 0.68 30.30
N ALA A 51 -7.89 1.69 29.55
CA ALA A 51 -8.71 2.84 29.17
C ALA A 51 -9.63 2.55 27.98
N PHE A 52 -10.51 3.50 27.65
CA PHE A 52 -11.24 3.49 26.39
C PHE A 52 -10.47 4.30 25.34
N PRO A 53 -10.32 3.82 24.08
CA PRO A 53 -9.56 4.54 23.08
C PRO A 53 -10.29 5.81 22.62
N GLU A 54 -9.82 6.97 23.05
CA GLU A 54 -10.42 8.27 22.72
C GLU A 54 -10.08 8.77 21.30
N LYS A 55 -8.96 8.30 20.73
CA LYS A 55 -8.48 8.71 19.40
C LYS A 55 -8.52 7.54 18.41
N VAL A 56 -9.65 7.38 17.74
CA VAL A 56 -9.79 6.41 16.64
C VAL A 56 -9.33 7.07 15.34
N THR A 57 -8.23 6.57 14.79
CA THR A 57 -7.67 7.04 13.51
C THR A 57 -7.32 5.85 12.61
N ALA A 58 -7.43 6.07 11.30
CA ALA A 58 -6.97 5.15 10.26
C ALA A 58 -5.46 5.26 10.01
N PHE A 59 -4.81 6.34 10.47
CA PHE A 59 -3.39 6.61 10.28
C PHE A 59 -2.63 6.37 11.57
N ARG A 60 -1.71 5.41 11.57
CA ARG A 60 -0.93 5.03 12.74
C ARG A 60 0.55 4.94 12.41
N SER A 61 1.40 5.32 13.36
CA SER A 61 2.84 5.10 13.27
C SER A 61 3.12 3.60 13.19
N GLY A 62 4.12 3.20 12.39
CA GLY A 62 4.47 1.79 12.21
C GLY A 62 3.62 1.01 11.20
N MET A 63 2.71 1.66 10.47
CA MET A 63 2.15 1.10 9.23
C MET A 63 3.24 0.96 8.17
N ALA A 64 3.15 -0.06 7.32
CA ALA A 64 4.13 -0.36 6.29
C ALA A 64 3.91 0.48 5.04
N VAL A 65 2.65 0.63 4.60
CA VAL A 65 2.32 1.32 3.35
C VAL A 65 1.17 2.31 3.50
N HIS A 66 0.18 2.07 4.37
CA HIS A 66 -0.99 2.92 4.49
C HIS A 66 -0.62 4.33 4.96
N GLY A 67 -1.01 5.36 4.20
CA GLY A 67 -0.67 6.75 4.49
C GLY A 67 0.81 7.09 4.32
N ARG A 68 1.60 6.20 3.69
CA ARG A 68 3.05 6.35 3.54
C ARG A 68 3.50 6.64 2.11
N PHE A 69 2.65 7.23 1.28
CA PHE A 69 3.00 7.64 -0.08
C PHE A 69 4.35 8.38 -0.14
N ARG A 70 5.21 7.95 -1.08
CA ARG A 70 6.61 8.38 -1.28
C ARG A 70 7.61 8.04 -0.19
N GLN A 71 7.19 7.45 0.92
CA GLN A 71 8.11 6.96 1.94
C GLN A 71 8.70 5.60 1.53
N PRO A 72 9.89 5.23 2.04
CA PRO A 72 10.49 3.94 1.72
C PRO A 72 9.65 2.79 2.29
N CYS A 73 9.41 1.79 1.46
CA CYS A 73 8.83 0.52 1.88
C CYS A 73 9.76 -0.15 2.91
N PRO A 74 9.26 -0.61 4.07
CA PRO A 74 10.11 -1.22 5.09
C PRO A 74 10.70 -2.58 4.68
N VAL A 75 10.23 -3.18 3.60
CA VAL A 75 10.70 -4.49 3.10
C VAL A 75 11.78 -4.34 2.04
N CYS A 76 11.59 -3.45 1.06
CA CYS A 76 12.46 -3.35 -0.12
C CYS A 76 13.05 -1.96 -0.37
N GLY A 77 12.70 -0.95 0.44
CA GLY A 77 13.19 0.42 0.29
C GLY A 77 12.52 1.25 -0.81
N SER A 78 11.89 0.62 -1.82
CA SER A 78 11.23 1.35 -2.91
C SER A 78 10.13 2.29 -2.39
N PRO A 79 9.93 3.46 -3.03
CA PRO A 79 8.94 4.44 -2.59
C PRO A 79 7.54 3.85 -2.72
N VAL A 80 6.77 3.92 -1.63
CA VAL A 80 5.36 3.54 -1.61
C VAL A 80 4.57 4.43 -2.55
N GLN A 81 3.72 3.83 -3.35
CA GLN A 81 2.87 4.50 -4.33
C GLN A 81 1.42 4.47 -3.89
N ARG A 82 0.59 5.28 -4.54
CA ARG A 82 -0.83 5.36 -4.23
C ARG A 82 -1.68 5.33 -5.49
N ILE A 83 -2.91 4.88 -5.33
CA ILE A 83 -3.98 5.03 -6.30
C ILE A 83 -5.10 5.79 -5.59
N ARG A 84 -5.62 6.83 -6.25
CA ARG A 84 -6.78 7.56 -5.76
C ARG A 84 -8.01 7.26 -6.62
N TYR A 85 -9.11 6.98 -5.95
CA TYR A 85 -10.41 6.86 -6.59
C TYR A 85 -11.48 7.59 -5.77
N ALA A 86 -11.95 8.72 -6.30
CA ALA A 86 -12.87 9.63 -5.61
C ALA A 86 -12.36 9.94 -4.18
N ALA A 87 -13.11 9.57 -3.15
CA ALA A 87 -12.75 9.78 -1.75
C ALA A 87 -11.82 8.71 -1.16
N ASN A 88 -11.53 7.63 -1.90
CA ASN A 88 -10.74 6.51 -1.41
C ASN A 88 -9.31 6.56 -1.95
N GLU A 89 -8.35 6.21 -1.08
CA GLU A 89 -6.94 6.06 -1.43
C GLU A 89 -6.45 4.68 -1.00
N VAL A 90 -5.66 4.06 -1.87
CA VAL A 90 -4.97 2.79 -1.60
C VAL A 90 -3.48 3.05 -1.74
N ASN A 91 -2.71 2.69 -0.72
CA ASN A 91 -1.26 2.73 -0.76
C ASN A 91 -0.69 1.31 -0.96
N TYR A 92 0.38 1.19 -1.75
CA TYR A 92 1.01 -0.08 -2.08
C TYR A 92 2.49 0.10 -2.41
N CYS A 93 3.26 -0.98 -2.29
CA CYS A 93 4.65 -1.01 -2.74
C CYS A 93 4.73 -1.66 -4.14
N PRO A 94 5.22 -0.95 -5.18
CA PRO A 94 5.26 -1.51 -6.53
C PRO A 94 6.17 -2.74 -6.62
N THR A 95 7.34 -2.70 -6.01
CA THR A 95 8.29 -3.81 -6.04
C THR A 95 7.72 -5.06 -5.36
N CYS A 96 7.10 -4.90 -4.18
CA CYS A 96 6.59 -6.03 -3.41
C CYS A 96 5.28 -6.61 -3.93
N GLN A 97 4.43 -5.80 -4.59
CA GLN A 97 3.04 -6.20 -4.90
C GLN A 97 2.73 -6.29 -6.40
N THR A 98 3.51 -5.63 -7.26
CA THR A 98 3.22 -5.53 -8.71
C THR A 98 4.45 -5.80 -9.58
N GLY A 99 5.55 -6.30 -9.01
CA GLY A 99 6.80 -6.56 -9.74
C GLY A 99 7.42 -5.28 -10.29
N GLY A 100 7.27 -4.15 -9.59
CA GLY A 100 7.81 -2.85 -10.00
C GLY A 100 6.91 -2.02 -10.92
N ARG A 101 5.76 -2.55 -11.33
CA ARG A 101 4.80 -1.84 -12.19
C ARG A 101 4.01 -0.80 -11.40
N LEU A 102 3.91 0.42 -11.92
CA LEU A 102 3.03 1.44 -11.37
C LEU A 102 1.60 1.22 -11.84
N LEU A 103 0.68 1.15 -10.88
CA LEU A 103 -0.75 1.14 -11.10
C LEU A 103 -1.23 2.57 -11.39
N ALA A 104 -2.08 2.71 -12.42
CA ALA A 104 -2.56 4.01 -12.87
C ALA A 104 -3.41 4.72 -11.80
N ASP A 105 -2.92 5.86 -11.31
CA ASP A 105 -3.71 6.78 -10.48
C ASP A 105 -4.75 7.46 -11.38
N ARG A 106 -6.04 7.12 -11.24
CA ARG A 106 -7.09 7.63 -12.14
C ARG A 106 -7.12 9.16 -12.27
N ALA A 107 -6.64 9.92 -11.28
CA ALA A 107 -6.57 11.37 -11.36
C ALA A 107 -5.38 11.82 -12.22
N LEU A 108 -4.17 11.39 -11.86
CA LEU A 108 -2.94 11.82 -12.54
C LEU A 108 -2.75 11.14 -13.89
N SER A 109 -3.10 9.86 -14.05
CA SER A 109 -3.01 9.16 -15.33
C SER A 109 -3.95 9.77 -16.38
N ARG A 110 -5.09 10.34 -15.96
CA ARG A 110 -6.00 11.07 -16.87
C ARG A 110 -5.42 12.42 -17.30
N LEU A 111 -4.68 13.08 -16.40
CA LEU A 111 -4.01 14.35 -16.69
C LEU A 111 -2.80 14.14 -17.61
N LEU A 112 -1.95 13.15 -17.28
CA LEU A 112 -0.69 12.88 -17.96
C LEU A 112 -0.84 12.04 -19.24
N ARG A 113 -1.89 11.23 -19.35
CA ARG A 113 -2.17 10.37 -20.53
C ARG A 113 -0.96 9.51 -20.89
N GLU A 114 -0.35 9.75 -22.04
CA GLU A 114 0.80 9.01 -22.57
C GLU A 114 2.07 9.23 -21.75
N ASP A 115 2.13 10.34 -21.01
CA ASP A 115 3.27 10.69 -20.14
C ASP A 115 3.19 10.03 -18.75
N TRP A 116 2.18 9.17 -18.51
CA TRP A 116 2.06 8.46 -17.23
C TRP A 116 3.16 7.40 -17.07
N PRO A 117 3.98 7.45 -16.01
CA PRO A 117 5.03 6.47 -15.80
C PRO A 117 4.44 5.10 -15.43
N ARG A 118 4.88 4.08 -16.14
CA ARG A 118 4.44 2.68 -16.01
C ARG A 118 5.36 1.87 -15.09
N THR A 119 6.58 2.34 -14.85
CA THR A 119 7.57 1.70 -13.98
C THR A 119 8.12 2.68 -12.93
N LEU A 120 8.74 2.14 -11.89
CA LEU A 120 9.45 2.94 -10.88
C LEU A 120 10.59 3.77 -11.49
N GLU A 121 11.34 3.20 -12.44
CA GLU A 121 12.45 3.86 -13.13
C GLU A 121 11.99 5.09 -13.93
N GLU A 122 10.94 4.94 -14.74
CA GLU A 122 10.34 6.06 -15.50
C GLU A 122 9.89 7.20 -14.55
N TRP A 123 9.35 6.85 -13.38
CA TRP A 123 8.93 7.82 -12.37
C TRP A 123 10.10 8.55 -11.71
N GLU A 124 11.18 7.83 -11.40
CA GLU A 124 12.40 8.42 -10.83
C GLU A 124 13.05 9.40 -11.81
N GLU A 125 13.13 9.06 -13.10
CA GLU A 125 13.62 9.97 -14.15
C GLU A 125 12.78 11.25 -14.23
N GLN A 126 11.45 11.14 -14.20
CA GLN A 126 10.56 12.30 -14.24
C GLN A 126 10.74 13.22 -13.03
N ILE A 127 10.89 12.67 -11.83
CA ILE A 127 11.17 13.47 -10.63
C ILE A 127 12.54 14.13 -10.73
N GLY A 128 13.55 13.42 -11.22
CA GLY A 128 14.88 13.96 -11.46
C GLY A 128 14.85 15.17 -12.39
N ARG A 129 14.11 15.09 -13.50
CA ARG A 129 13.92 16.21 -14.45
C ARG A 129 13.19 17.40 -13.85
N SER A 130 12.22 17.18 -12.96
CA SER A 130 11.45 18.26 -12.33
C SER A 130 12.22 19.05 -11.25
N ARG A 131 13.37 18.52 -10.80
CA ARG A 131 14.21 19.11 -9.75
C ARG A 131 15.46 19.82 -10.30
N ALA A 132 15.70 19.75 -11.61
CA ALA A 132 16.75 20.45 -12.32
C ALA A 132 16.21 21.74 -12.95
#